data_AF-A0A0W8FH60-F1
#
_entry.id   AF-A0A0W8FH60-F1
#
_cell.length_a   1.000
_cell.length_b   1.000
_cell.length_c   1.000
_cell.angle_alpha   90.00
_cell.angle_beta   90.00
_cell.angle_gamma   90.00
#
_symmetry.space_group_name_H-M   'P 1'
#
loop_
_entity.id
_entity.type
_entity.pdbx_description
1 polymer ?
#
loop_
_entity_poly.entity_id
_entity_poly.type
_entity_poly.pdbx_seq_one_letter_code
_entity_poly.pdbx_strand_id
1 'polypeptide(L)' 'METRTISISDDAYERLSRLKGSSNMRFSEVILKYTPPKKRLSDILREFGPNPALADSVADASREMRRSSMREATFDADA' A
#
# COMPACT_ATOMS: atom_id res chain seq x y z
N MET A 1 3.05 32.45 -1.74
CA MET A 1 3.17 30.98 -1.75
C MET A 1 4.46 30.62 -1.06
N GLU A 2 4.41 29.78 -0.03
CA GLU A 2 5.60 29.28 0.65
C GLU A 2 6.34 28.32 -0.28
N THR A 3 7.63 28.52 -0.50
CA THR A 3 8.47 27.64 -1.33
C THR A 3 9.05 26.54 -0.46
N ARG A 4 8.79 25.28 -0.82
CA ARG A 4 9.36 24.11 -0.15
C ARG A 4 10.35 23.42 -1.07
N THR A 5 11.55 23.18 -0.56
CA THR A 5 12.56 22.38 -1.26
C THR A 5 12.29 20.91 -0.97
N ILE A 6 12.29 20.10 -2.02
CA ILE A 6 12.19 18.64 -1.92
C ILE A 6 13.40 18.02 -2.61
N SER A 7 13.91 16.93 -2.05
CA SER A 7 14.92 16.10 -2.70
C SER A 7 14.22 14.96 -3.41
N ILE A 8 14.59 14.71 -4.66
CA ILE A 8 14.08 13.60 -5.46
C ILE A 8 15.26 12.83 -6.06
N SER A 9 15.02 11.59 -6.49
CA SER A 9 16.02 10.84 -7.23
C SER A 9 16.19 11.39 -8.66
N ASP A 10 17.35 11.15 -9.25
CA ASP A 10 17.63 11.52 -10.65
C ASP A 10 16.63 10.90 -11.62
N ASP A 11 16.28 9.63 -11.41
CA ASP A 11 15.23 8.92 -12.15
C ASP A 11 13.88 9.63 -12.09
N ALA A 12 13.50 10.15 -10.91
CA ALA A 12 12.25 10.88 -10.74
C ALA A 12 12.31 12.24 -11.45
N TYR A 13 13.45 12.92 -11.40
CA TYR A 13 13.67 14.17 -12.12
C TYR A 13 13.54 13.99 -13.63
N GLU A 14 14.16 12.96 -14.21
CA GLU A 14 14.10 12.68 -15.65
C GLU A 14 12.66 12.39 -16.11
N ARG A 15 11.90 11.62 -15.34
CA ARG A 15 10.48 11.37 -15.62
C ARG A 15 9.67 12.68 -15.59
N LEU A 16 9.90 13.55 -14.61
CA LEU A 16 9.24 14.85 -14.51
C LEU A 16 9.64 15.79 -15.65
N SER A 17 10.91 15.79 -16.04
CA SER A 17 11.44 16.58 -17.15
C SER A 17 10.78 16.20 -18.47
N ARG A 18 10.68 14.89 -18.75
CA ARG A 18 9.96 14.37 -19.94
C ARG A 18 8.48 14.73 -19.95
N LEU A 19 7.80 14.61 -18.80
CA LEU A 19 6.39 14.97 -18.65
C LEU A 19 6.14 16.47 -18.81
N LYS A 20 7.07 17.31 -18.36
CA LYS A 20 7.02 18.76 -18.53
C LYS A 20 7.22 19.14 -20.00
N GLY A 21 8.17 18.49 -20.70
CA GLY A 21 8.48 18.79 -22.10
C GLY A 21 8.77 20.27 -22.36
N SER A 22 8.30 20.80 -23.49
CA SER A 22 8.40 22.22 -23.84
C SER A 22 7.31 23.10 -23.21
N SER A 23 6.50 22.56 -22.29
CA SER A 23 5.44 23.34 -21.66
C SER A 23 6.03 24.43 -20.75
N ASN A 24 5.39 25.59 -20.74
CA ASN A 24 5.66 26.68 -19.80
C ASN A 24 5.21 26.36 -18.36
N MET A 25 4.77 25.13 -18.08
CA MET A 25 4.35 24.70 -16.74
C MET A 25 5.55 24.58 -15.81
N ARG A 26 5.35 24.89 -14.53
CA ARG A 26 6.32 24.63 -13.47
C ARG A 26 6.30 23.15 -13.07
N PHE A 27 7.42 22.63 -12.58
CA PHE A 27 7.47 21.24 -12.08
C PHE A 27 6.41 20.94 -11.02
N SER A 28 6.10 21.90 -10.14
CA SER A 28 5.02 21.76 -9.16
C SER A 28 3.64 21.53 -9.79
N GLU A 29 3.35 22.22 -10.90
CA GLU A 29 2.08 22.08 -11.62
C GLU A 29 2.01 20.72 -12.34
N VAL A 30 3.13 20.28 -12.91
CA VAL A 30 3.26 18.96 -13.53
C VAL A 30 3.03 17.87 -12.48
N ILE A 31 3.66 17.97 -11.30
CA ILE A 31 3.46 17.02 -10.20
C ILE A 31 1.99 16.97 -9.81
N LEU A 32 1.33 18.11 -9.59
CA LEU A 32 -0.07 18.14 -9.19
C LEU A 32 -1.02 17.64 -10.29
N LYS A 33 -0.71 17.86 -11.56
CA LYS A 33 -1.52 17.43 -12.70
C LYS A 33 -1.48 15.92 -12.89
N TYR A 34 -0.30 15.31 -12.75
CA TYR A 34 -0.09 13.89 -13.06
C TYR A 34 -0.10 12.98 -11.83
N THR A 35 0.06 13.53 -10.63
CA THR A 35 -0.10 12.75 -9.40
C THR A 35 -1.59 12.52 -9.17
N PRO A 36 -2.09 11.27 -9.24
CA PRO A 36 -3.49 11.03 -8.99
C PRO A 36 -3.85 11.49 -7.57
N PRO A 37 -5.05 12.05 -7.37
CA PRO A 37 -5.51 12.37 -6.02
C PRO A 37 -5.44 11.10 -5.18
N LYS A 38 -4.97 11.23 -3.93
CA LYS A 38 -5.00 10.11 -2.98
C LYS A 38 -6.44 9.64 -2.85
N LYS A 39 -6.74 8.46 -3.41
CA LYS A 39 -8.04 7.81 -3.20
C LYS A 39 -8.20 7.54 -1.71
N ARG A 40 -9.42 7.73 -1.19
CA ARG A 40 -9.70 7.33 0.20
C ARG A 40 -9.62 5.81 0.26
N LEU A 41 -9.14 5.28 1.40
CA LEU A 41 -9.07 3.83 1.60
C LEU A 41 -10.43 3.16 1.39
N SER A 42 -11.52 3.82 1.78
CA SER A 42 -12.90 3.38 1.52
C SER A 42 -13.22 3.18 0.04
N ASP A 43 -12.70 4.03 -0.84
CA ASP A 43 -12.97 3.96 -2.28
C ASP A 43 -12.18 2.80 -2.90
N ILE A 44 -10.93 2.64 -2.47
CA ILE A 44 -10.08 1.51 -2.86
C ILE A 44 -10.73 0.19 -2.43
N LEU A 45 -11.15 0.07 -1.16
CA LEU A 45 -11.77 -1.16 -0.65
C LEU A 45 -13.11 -1.47 -1.34
N ARG A 46 -13.85 -0.44 -1.76
CA ARG A 46 -15.08 -0.61 -2.53
C ARG A 46 -14.83 -1.20 -3.92
N GLU A 47 -13.73 -0.83 -4.58
CA GLU A 47 -13.33 -1.38 -5.89
C GLU A 47 -13.04 -2.89 -5.82
N PHE A 48 -12.48 -3.38 -4.71
CA PHE A 48 -12.23 -4.82 -4.53
C PHE A 48 -13.50 -5.63 -4.30
N GLY A 49 -14.57 -5.00 -3.79
CA GLY A 49 -15.82 -5.66 -3.46
C GLY A 49 -15.70 -6.72 -2.36
N PRO A 50 -16.82 -7.30 -1.91
CA PRO A 50 -16.79 -8.44 -1.00
C PRO A 50 -16.21 -9.66 -1.72
N ASN A 51 -15.20 -10.30 -1.11
CA ASN A 51 -14.61 -11.55 -1.60
C ASN A 51 -14.98 -12.70 -0.65
N PRO A 52 -16.11 -13.40 -0.89
CA PRO A 52 -16.58 -14.47 -0.01
C PRO A 52 -15.59 -15.64 0.04
N ALA A 53 -14.95 -16.00 -1.08
CA ALA A 53 -13.97 -17.07 -1.11
C ALA A 53 -12.75 -16.81 -0.19
N LEU A 54 -12.27 -15.57 -0.16
CA LEU A 54 -11.21 -15.19 0.78
C LEU A 54 -11.70 -15.21 2.22
N ALA A 55 -12.92 -14.71 2.48
CA ALA A 55 -13.50 -14.71 3.83
C ALA A 55 -13.68 -16.14 4.36
N ASP A 56 -14.17 -17.06 3.52
CA ASP A 56 -14.35 -18.47 3.83
C ASP A 56 -13.00 -19.15 4.10
N SER A 57 -11.99 -18.90 3.26
CA SER A 57 -10.63 -19.41 3.47
C SER A 57 -10.03 -18.95 4.80
N VAL A 58 -10.20 -17.68 5.17
CA VAL A 58 -9.76 -17.15 6.46
C VAL A 58 -10.53 -17.79 7.62
N ALA A 59 -11.85 -17.97 7.48
CA ALA A 59 -12.68 -18.60 8.50
C ALA A 59 -12.29 -20.06 8.72
N ASP A 60 -12.05 -20.81 7.65
CA ASP A 60 -11.64 -22.21 7.69
C ASP A 60 -10.25 -22.37 8.29
N ALA A 61 -9.27 -21.58 7.85
CA ALA A 61 -7.93 -21.56 8.46
C ALA A 61 -7.99 -21.21 9.96
N SER A 62 -8.84 -20.25 10.33
CA SER A 62 -9.05 -19.88 11.73
C SER A 62 -9.68 -21.02 12.55
N ARG A 63 -10.63 -21.78 11.98
CA ARG A 63 -11.20 -22.96 12.65
C ARG A 63 -10.15 -24.07 12.81
N GLU A 64 -9.35 -24.31 11.77
CA GLU A 64 -8.28 -25.29 11.79
C GLU A 64 -7.27 -24.98 12.91
N MET A 65 -6.82 -23.73 13.01
CA MET A 65 -5.91 -23.28 14.08
C MET A 65 -6.48 -23.47 15.50
N ARG A 66 -7.81 -23.36 15.67
CA ARG A 66 -8.46 -23.61 16.96
C ARG A 66 -8.62 -25.10 17.26
N ARG A 67 -8.76 -25.94 16.23
CA ARG A 67 -8.90 -27.39 16.35
C ARG A 67 -7.56 -28.10 16.48
N SER A 68 -6.50 -27.53 15.92
CA SER A 68 -5.14 -27.98 16.16
C SER A 68 -4.83 -27.78 17.64
N SER A 69 -4.83 -28.87 18.41
CA SER A 69 -4.40 -28.87 19.79
C SER A 69 -3.02 -28.23 19.88
N MET A 70 -2.82 -27.24 20.76
CA MET A 70 -1.47 -26.88 21.17
C MET A 70 -0.78 -28.18 21.57
N ARG A 71 0.35 -28.50 20.93
CA ARG A 71 1.24 -29.54 21.46
C ARG A 71 1.52 -29.15 22.90
N GLU A 72 1.30 -30.09 23.81
CA GLU A 72 1.63 -29.92 25.22
C GLU A 72 3.08 -29.45 25.28
N ALA A 73 3.32 -28.23 25.76
CA ALA A 73 4.67 -27.75 25.96
C ALA A 73 5.24 -28.56 27.12
N THR A 74 6.02 -29.58 26.81
CA THR A 74 6.81 -30.30 27.81
C THR A 74 7.86 -29.33 28.30
N PHE A 75 7.59 -28.68 29.43
CA PHE A 75 8.63 -28.05 30.20
C PHE A 75 9.40 -29.19 30.86
N ASP A 76 10.49 -29.64 30.21
CA ASP A 76 11.50 -30.45 30.88
C ASP A 76 12.17 -29.54 31.92
N ALA A 77 11.54 -29.49 33.09
CA ALA A 77 12.12 -28.97 34.31
C ALA A 77 12.62 -30.17 35.13
N ASP A 78 13.74 -30.75 34.68
CA ASP A 78 14.78 -31.38 35.51
C ASP A 78 15.67 -32.30 34.65
N ALA A 79 16.89 -31.84 34.33
CA ALA A 79 18.10 -32.65 34.16
C ALA A 79 19.34 -31.76 34.11
#